data_AF-A0A1H4N8G6-F1
#
_entry.id   AF-A0A1H4N8G6-F1
#
_cell.length_a   1.000
_cell.length_b   1.000
_cell.length_c   1.000
_cell.angle_alpha   90.00
_cell.angle_beta   90.00
_cell.angle_gamma   90.00
#
_symmetry.space_group_name_H-M   'P 1'
#
loop_
_entity.id
_entity.type
_entity.pdbx_description
1 polymer ?
#
loop_
_entity_poly.entity_id
_entity_poly.type
_entity_poly.pdbx_seq_one_letter_code
_entity_poly.pdbx_strand_id
1 'polypeptide(L)'
;MVDTEMLAARMRGEAAWVRLLAAAGRLERALKHNPRWRLQPRVPAGNPGGGRWTDGGGSVVVPASGRASRIARMRRRYPGASLAQITRLEIATMQARTELYKVRRLDPRWSFGERLRGPGINSEIRDLEAVATAARKRFGELTRGAIPEFDPLWGRTRLLEELRNAGYRYKGPADTGQGVIYRNYAQDTEVRIMRRPNREPPLRNTDPGKWLMQYYYRYKVPNRREGRHVPIPDGQ
;
A
#
# COMPACT_ATOMS: atom_id res chain seq x y z
N MET A 1 -33.68 30.23 -22.61
CA MET A 1 -32.31 30.80 -22.71
C MET A 1 -31.50 30.19 -21.58
N VAL A 2 -30.45 29.41 -21.89
CA VAL A 2 -29.57 28.87 -20.84
C VAL A 2 -28.66 29.99 -20.38
N ASP A 3 -28.62 30.21 -19.08
CA ASP A 3 -27.86 31.30 -18.44
C ASP A 3 -26.36 31.15 -18.72
N THR A 4 -25.80 32.10 -19.45
CA THR A 4 -24.40 32.08 -19.93
C THR A 4 -23.42 32.07 -18.77
N GLU A 5 -23.78 32.65 -17.63
CA GLU A 5 -22.96 32.61 -16.41
C GLU A 5 -22.84 31.20 -15.83
N MET A 6 -23.95 30.45 -15.83
CA MET A 6 -23.99 29.08 -15.32
C MET A 6 -23.13 28.14 -16.18
N LEU A 7 -23.10 28.37 -17.50
CA LEU A 7 -22.22 27.65 -18.42
C LEU A 7 -20.74 27.98 -18.18
N ALA A 8 -20.41 29.26 -17.97
CA ALA A 8 -19.04 29.70 -17.70
C ALA A 8 -18.51 29.19 -16.34
N ALA A 9 -19.37 29.14 -15.31
CA ALA A 9 -19.01 28.56 -14.01
C ALA A 9 -18.70 27.05 -14.12
N ARG A 10 -19.52 26.32 -14.88
CA ARG A 10 -19.30 24.89 -15.15
C ARG A 10 -17.98 24.63 -15.87
N MET A 11 -17.67 25.40 -16.92
CA MET A 11 -16.42 25.26 -17.66
C MET A 11 -15.18 25.56 -16.81
N ARG A 12 -15.26 26.57 -15.92
CA ARG A 12 -14.19 26.86 -14.95
C ARG A 12 -13.99 25.73 -13.95
N GLY A 13 -15.08 25.13 -13.45
CA GLY A 13 -15.03 23.95 -12.60
C GLY A 13 -14.38 22.74 -13.28
N GLU A 14 -14.74 22.47 -14.54
CA GLU A 14 -14.14 21.38 -15.33
C GLU A 14 -12.64 21.61 -15.56
N ALA A 15 -12.22 22.84 -15.89
CA ALA A 15 -10.81 23.18 -16.08
C ALA A 15 -9.99 23.04 -14.78
N ALA A 16 -10.52 23.52 -13.65
CA ALA A 16 -9.88 23.36 -12.33
C ALA A 16 -9.72 21.88 -11.96
N TRP A 17 -10.74 21.08 -12.25
CA TRP A 17 -10.72 19.65 -12.02
C TRP A 17 -9.67 18.92 -12.88
N VAL A 18 -9.56 19.26 -14.17
CA VAL A 18 -8.52 18.70 -15.06
C VAL A 18 -7.12 19.03 -14.53
N ARG A 19 -6.90 20.25 -14.03
CA ARG A 19 -5.61 20.65 -13.44
C ARG A 19 -5.29 19.85 -12.17
N LEU A 20 -6.28 19.62 -11.30
CA LEU A 20 -6.11 18.80 -10.10
C LEU A 20 -5.73 17.36 -10.47
N LEU A 21 -6.42 16.77 -11.45
CA LEU A 21 -6.10 15.41 -11.94
C LEU A 21 -4.71 15.33 -12.56
N ALA A 22 -4.30 16.36 -13.31
CA ALA A 22 -2.94 16.43 -13.85
C ALA A 22 -1.89 16.53 -12.73
N ALA A 23 -2.19 17.27 -11.66
CA ALA A 23 -1.32 17.34 -10.48
C ALA A 23 -1.22 16.00 -9.75
N ALA A 24 -2.34 15.29 -9.55
CA ALA A 24 -2.35 13.95 -8.97
C ALA A 24 -1.51 12.96 -9.80
N GLY A 25 -1.63 12.99 -11.13
CA GLY A 25 -0.80 12.16 -12.02
C GLY A 25 0.68 12.57 -12.05
N ARG A 26 1.02 13.82 -11.72
CA ARG A 26 2.42 14.24 -11.51
C ARG A 26 2.94 13.73 -10.16
N LEU A 27 2.14 13.81 -9.10
CA LEU A 27 2.49 13.27 -7.78
C LEU A 27 2.71 11.75 -7.83
N GLU A 28 1.84 11.01 -8.52
CA GLU A 28 2.03 9.57 -8.72
C GLU A 28 3.35 9.25 -9.44
N ARG A 29 3.71 10.05 -10.47
CA ARG A 29 5.00 9.92 -11.16
C ARG A 29 6.18 10.30 -10.27
N ALA A 30 6.04 11.31 -9.42
CA ALA A 30 7.07 11.73 -8.47
C ALA A 30 7.29 10.68 -7.38
N LEU A 31 6.22 10.08 -6.85
CA LEU A 31 6.30 8.96 -5.91
C LEU A 31 6.90 7.71 -6.55
N LYS A 32 6.74 7.54 -7.87
CA LYS A 32 7.42 6.50 -8.67
C LYS A 32 8.86 6.86 -9.03
N HIS A 33 9.25 8.13 -8.95
CA HIS A 33 10.58 8.59 -9.32
C HIS A 33 11.58 8.19 -8.23
N ASN A 34 12.39 7.17 -8.51
CA ASN A 34 13.50 6.76 -7.64
C ASN A 34 14.74 7.59 -7.98
N PRO A 35 15.17 8.56 -7.14
CA PRO A 35 16.36 9.37 -7.40
C PRO A 35 17.67 8.56 -7.45
N ARG A 36 17.66 7.29 -7.00
CA ARG A 36 18.80 6.37 -7.05
C ARG A 36 18.78 5.41 -8.25
N TRP A 37 18.03 5.72 -9.31
CA TRP A 37 17.88 4.85 -10.50
C TRP A 37 19.21 4.45 -11.18
N ARG A 38 20.27 5.24 -11.01
CA ARG A 38 21.62 4.95 -11.55
C ARG A 38 22.34 3.80 -10.83
N LEU A 39 21.91 3.45 -9.61
CA LEU A 39 22.53 2.41 -8.78
C LEU A 39 21.84 1.04 -8.91
N GLN A 40 20.82 0.93 -9.77
CA GLN A 40 20.11 -0.35 -9.97
C GLN A 40 20.76 -1.19 -11.07
N PRO A 41 20.98 -2.50 -10.86
CA PRO A 41 21.58 -3.38 -11.84
C PRO A 41 20.70 -3.47 -13.09
N ARG A 42 21.31 -3.24 -14.26
CA ARG A 42 20.65 -3.36 -15.57
C ARG A 42 21.01 -4.70 -16.20
N VAL A 43 20.06 -5.32 -16.89
CA VAL A 43 20.37 -6.45 -17.77
C VAL A 43 21.28 -5.92 -18.91
N PRO A 44 22.45 -6.54 -19.16
CA PRO A 44 23.36 -6.13 -20.21
C PRO A 44 22.70 -6.09 -21.59
N ALA A 45 23.19 -5.23 -22.47
CA ALA A 45 22.75 -5.18 -23.87
C ALA A 45 23.07 -6.53 -24.57
N GLY A 46 22.07 -7.14 -25.23
CA GLY A 46 22.23 -8.41 -25.96
C GLY A 46 21.15 -9.48 -25.68
N ASN A 47 20.26 -9.26 -24.73
CA ASN A 47 19.17 -10.20 -24.39
C ASN A 47 17.86 -9.83 -25.15
N PRO A 48 17.02 -10.77 -25.64
CA PRO A 48 15.80 -10.47 -26.41
C PRO A 48 14.72 -9.64 -25.67
N GLY A 49 14.89 -9.45 -24.36
CA GLY A 49 14.07 -8.56 -23.51
C GLY A 49 14.78 -7.27 -23.07
N GLY A 50 15.91 -6.93 -23.69
CA GLY A 50 16.75 -5.78 -23.34
C GLY A 50 15.98 -4.46 -23.33
N GLY A 51 16.13 -3.70 -22.25
CA GLY A 51 15.43 -2.43 -22.02
C GLY A 51 14.24 -2.50 -21.06
N ARG A 52 13.88 -3.69 -20.56
CA ARG A 52 12.87 -3.81 -19.49
C ARG A 52 13.47 -3.53 -18.12
N TRP A 53 12.76 -2.70 -17.36
CA TRP A 53 12.90 -2.62 -15.92
C TRP A 53 12.45 -3.95 -15.33
N THR A 54 13.28 -4.61 -14.52
CA THR A 54 12.81 -5.64 -13.60
C THR A 54 12.26 -4.92 -12.37
N ASP A 55 11.00 -4.51 -12.45
CA ASP A 55 10.27 -4.00 -11.30
C ASP A 55 9.97 -5.15 -10.35
N GLY A 56 10.64 -5.17 -9.18
CA GLY A 56 10.22 -5.96 -8.02
C GLY A 56 8.86 -5.50 -7.45
N GLY A 57 7.84 -5.42 -8.30
CA GLY A 57 6.53 -4.89 -8.00
C GLY A 57 5.82 -4.43 -9.26
N GLY A 58 5.19 -5.39 -9.96
CA GLY A 58 4.49 -5.20 -11.22
C GLY A 58 3.57 -3.97 -11.23
N SER A 59 3.89 -3.00 -12.07
CA SER A 59 3.05 -1.82 -12.32
C SER A 59 2.64 -1.74 -13.78
N VAL A 60 1.35 -1.93 -14.05
CA VAL A 60 0.72 -1.74 -15.36
C VAL A 60 0.87 -0.27 -15.80
N VAL A 61 1.68 -0.03 -16.82
CA VAL A 61 1.75 1.26 -17.54
C VAL A 61 0.45 1.43 -18.34
N VAL A 62 -0.33 2.48 -18.06
CA VAL A 62 -1.48 2.84 -18.90
C VAL A 62 -1.08 4.05 -19.75
N PRO A 63 -0.84 3.89 -21.07
CA PRO A 63 -0.52 5.02 -21.94
C PRO A 63 -1.71 5.99 -22.05
N ALA A 64 -1.45 7.26 -22.37
CA ALA A 64 -2.47 8.30 -22.53
C ALA A 64 -3.55 7.96 -23.58
N SER A 65 -3.21 7.16 -24.60
CA SER A 65 -4.15 6.58 -25.58
C SER A 65 -5.14 5.57 -24.97
N GLY A 66 -4.84 5.01 -23.79
CA GLY A 66 -5.70 4.11 -23.03
C GLY A 66 -6.81 4.81 -22.24
N ARG A 67 -6.74 6.13 -22.07
CA ARG A 67 -7.67 6.87 -21.21
C ARG A 67 -9.01 7.15 -21.91
N ALA A 68 -8.97 7.58 -23.17
CA ALA A 68 -10.17 7.76 -23.99
C ALA A 68 -10.93 6.44 -24.19
N SER A 69 -10.19 5.34 -24.41
CA SER A 69 -10.76 4.00 -24.56
C SER A 69 -11.34 3.45 -23.25
N ARG A 70 -10.75 3.79 -22.09
CA ARG A 70 -11.31 3.44 -20.78
C ARG A 70 -12.59 4.22 -20.47
N ILE A 71 -12.63 5.52 -20.71
CA ILE A 71 -13.85 6.34 -20.53
C ILE A 71 -14.96 5.85 -21.45
N ALA A 72 -14.67 5.56 -22.72
CA ALA A 72 -15.63 5.00 -23.67
C ALA A 72 -16.20 3.65 -23.17
N ARG A 73 -15.35 2.77 -22.63
CA ARG A 73 -15.77 1.50 -22.02
C ARG A 73 -16.66 1.71 -20.79
N MET A 74 -16.31 2.66 -19.93
CA MET A 74 -17.11 2.98 -18.74
C MET A 74 -18.48 3.57 -19.11
N ARG A 75 -18.57 4.39 -20.16
CA ARG A 75 -19.86 4.90 -20.68
C ARG A 75 -20.73 3.79 -21.28
N ARG A 76 -20.14 2.78 -21.91
CA ARG A 76 -20.87 1.58 -22.36
C ARG A 76 -21.37 0.75 -21.17
N ARG A 77 -20.55 0.61 -20.12
CA ARG A 77 -20.91 -0.13 -18.90
C ARG A 77 -21.97 0.60 -18.06
N TYR A 78 -21.93 1.93 -18.06
CA TYR A 78 -22.86 2.79 -17.32
C TYR A 78 -23.44 3.87 -18.25
N PRO A 79 -24.46 3.52 -19.05
CA PRO A 79 -25.18 4.49 -19.87
C PRO A 79 -25.73 5.63 -19.02
N GLY A 80 -25.57 6.87 -19.48
CA GLY A 80 -26.01 8.07 -18.75
C GLY A 80 -25.11 8.51 -17.59
N ALA A 81 -24.03 7.79 -17.27
CA ALA A 81 -23.09 8.22 -16.24
C ALA A 81 -22.37 9.52 -16.62
N SER A 82 -22.35 10.48 -15.70
CA SER A 82 -21.63 11.74 -15.87
C SER A 82 -20.12 11.51 -15.87
N LEU A 83 -19.36 12.44 -16.47
CA LEU A 83 -17.90 12.41 -16.42
C LEU A 83 -17.37 12.43 -14.97
N ALA A 84 -18.05 13.15 -14.07
CA ALA A 84 -17.72 13.18 -12.66
C ALA A 84 -17.89 11.80 -11.99
N GLN A 85 -18.98 11.08 -12.30
CA GLN A 85 -19.20 9.72 -11.78
C GLN A 85 -18.15 8.73 -12.30
N ILE A 86 -17.84 8.78 -13.60
CA ILE A 86 -16.79 7.93 -14.20
C ILE A 86 -15.44 8.19 -13.54
N THR A 87 -15.11 9.47 -13.30
CA THR A 87 -13.85 9.84 -12.65
C THR A 87 -13.80 9.35 -11.21
N ARG A 88 -14.89 9.53 -10.44
CA ARG A 88 -14.97 9.05 -9.06
C ARG A 88 -14.84 7.52 -8.99
N LEU A 89 -15.44 6.79 -9.93
CA LEU A 89 -15.27 5.34 -10.05
C LEU A 89 -13.81 4.95 -10.27
N GLU A 90 -13.09 5.66 -11.14
CA GLU A 90 -11.67 5.38 -11.39
C GLU A 90 -10.81 5.64 -10.13
N ILE A 91 -11.04 6.75 -9.44
CA ILE A 91 -10.36 7.09 -8.18
C ILE A 91 -10.64 6.02 -7.11
N ALA A 92 -11.91 5.67 -6.89
CA ALA A 92 -12.31 4.65 -5.92
C ALA A 92 -11.70 3.28 -6.26
N THR A 93 -11.64 2.93 -7.55
CA THR A 93 -10.99 1.69 -8.02
C THR A 93 -9.51 1.67 -7.67
N MET A 94 -8.80 2.77 -7.93
CA MET A 94 -7.38 2.89 -7.61
C MET A 94 -7.14 2.80 -6.10
N GLN A 95 -7.92 3.54 -5.31
CA GLN A 95 -7.81 3.53 -3.85
C GLN A 95 -8.05 2.13 -3.28
N ALA A 96 -9.13 1.46 -3.69
CA ALA A 96 -9.44 0.11 -3.24
C ALA A 96 -8.31 -0.87 -3.57
N ARG A 97 -7.77 -0.82 -4.80
CA ARG A 97 -6.64 -1.66 -5.22
C ARG A 97 -5.38 -1.41 -4.39
N THR A 98 -5.02 -0.15 -4.18
CA THR A 98 -3.85 0.22 -3.39
C THR A 98 -3.98 -0.25 -1.95
N GLU A 99 -5.11 0.00 -1.28
CA GLU A 99 -5.28 -0.41 0.12
C GLU A 99 -5.38 -1.93 0.25
N LEU A 100 -6.05 -2.62 -0.69
CA LEU A 100 -6.07 -4.09 -0.75
C LEU A 100 -4.66 -4.67 -0.90
N TYR A 101 -3.82 -4.06 -1.74
CA TYR A 101 -2.44 -4.50 -1.92
C TYR A 101 -1.66 -4.45 -0.60
N LYS A 102 -1.78 -3.34 0.15
CA LYS A 102 -1.09 -3.21 1.45
C LYS A 102 -1.52 -4.27 2.43
N VAL A 103 -2.84 -4.51 2.55
CA VAL A 103 -3.36 -5.55 3.46
C VAL A 103 -2.91 -6.92 3.01
N ARG A 104 -3.08 -7.28 1.74
CA ARG A 104 -2.71 -8.62 1.24
C ARG A 104 -1.23 -8.94 1.37
N ARG A 105 -0.38 -7.90 1.35
CA ARG A 105 1.05 -8.04 1.59
C ARG A 105 1.39 -8.38 3.05
N LEU A 106 0.50 -8.13 3.99
CA LEU A 106 0.64 -8.47 5.42
C LEU A 106 -0.30 -9.58 5.90
N ASP A 107 -1.43 -9.76 5.23
CA ASP A 107 -2.49 -10.72 5.52
C ASP A 107 -3.11 -11.22 4.19
N PRO A 108 -2.47 -12.21 3.53
CA PRO A 108 -2.90 -12.69 2.22
C PRO A 108 -4.28 -13.34 2.22
N ARG A 109 -4.74 -13.81 3.38
CA ARG A 109 -6.03 -14.49 3.57
C ARG A 109 -7.18 -13.52 3.86
N TRP A 110 -6.87 -12.25 4.11
CA TRP A 110 -7.90 -11.26 4.37
C TRP A 110 -8.78 -11.02 3.15
N SER A 111 -10.09 -11.02 3.37
CA SER A 111 -11.09 -10.67 2.37
C SER A 111 -12.15 -9.75 2.99
N PHE A 112 -12.67 -8.83 2.18
CA PHE A 112 -13.82 -8.02 2.56
C PHE A 112 -15.09 -8.82 2.23
N GLY A 113 -15.82 -9.22 3.28
CA GLY A 113 -16.99 -10.10 3.15
C GLY A 113 -18.26 -9.39 2.71
N GLU A 114 -18.30 -8.05 2.81
CA GLU A 114 -19.49 -7.27 2.49
C GLU A 114 -19.43 -6.76 1.05
N ARG A 115 -20.51 -6.89 0.29
CA ARG A 115 -20.70 -6.17 -0.97
C ARG A 115 -22.08 -5.53 -0.87
N LEU A 116 -22.14 -4.21 -0.96
CA LEU A 116 -23.39 -3.46 -1.03
C LEU A 116 -23.95 -3.67 -2.43
N ARG A 117 -24.67 -4.79 -2.61
CA ARG A 117 -25.28 -5.16 -3.89
C ARG A 117 -26.36 -4.15 -4.25
N GLY A 118 -26.00 -3.16 -5.06
CA GLY A 118 -26.93 -2.24 -5.69
C GLY A 118 -26.59 -2.04 -7.16
N PRO A 119 -27.60 -1.76 -8.01
CA PRO A 119 -27.35 -1.49 -9.42
C PRO A 119 -26.71 -0.10 -9.62
N GLY A 120 -25.90 0.02 -10.66
CA GLY A 120 -25.41 1.30 -11.18
C GLY A 120 -24.08 1.82 -10.59
N ILE A 121 -23.55 2.85 -11.24
CA ILE A 121 -22.20 3.39 -10.98
C ILE A 121 -22.03 3.90 -9.54
N ASN A 122 -23.05 4.52 -8.95
CA ASN A 122 -22.98 5.04 -7.58
C ASN A 122 -22.96 3.92 -6.54
N SER A 123 -23.51 2.73 -6.84
CA SER A 123 -23.38 1.58 -5.94
C SER A 123 -21.97 1.00 -6.01
N GLU A 124 -21.42 0.83 -7.21
CA GLU A 124 -20.05 0.33 -7.38
C GLU A 124 -19.01 1.27 -6.74
N ILE A 125 -19.21 2.59 -6.87
CA ILE A 125 -18.37 3.58 -6.17
C ILE A 125 -18.41 3.35 -4.65
N ARG A 126 -19.61 3.22 -4.07
CA ARG A 126 -19.78 2.98 -2.63
C ARG A 126 -19.14 1.67 -2.18
N ASP A 127 -19.26 0.61 -2.96
CA ASP A 127 -18.59 -0.67 -2.71
C ASP A 127 -17.06 -0.53 -2.66
N LEU A 128 -16.48 0.13 -3.65
CA LEU A 128 -15.03 0.34 -3.72
C LEU A 128 -14.53 1.23 -2.58
N GLU A 129 -15.28 2.28 -2.22
CA GLU A 129 -14.98 3.14 -1.08
C GLU A 129 -15.07 2.35 0.25
N ALA A 130 -16.06 1.47 0.41
CA ALA A 130 -16.19 0.59 1.57
C ALA A 130 -15.01 -0.40 1.67
N VAL A 131 -14.63 -1.04 0.56
CA VAL A 131 -13.44 -1.91 0.48
C VAL A 131 -12.18 -1.16 0.87
N ALA A 132 -11.94 0.03 0.31
CA ALA A 132 -10.77 0.85 0.61
C ALA A 132 -10.71 1.21 2.10
N THR A 133 -11.85 1.60 2.67
CA THR A 133 -11.98 1.96 4.09
C THR A 133 -11.69 0.75 5.00
N ALA A 134 -12.29 -0.40 4.71
CA ALA A 134 -12.08 -1.63 5.47
C ALA A 134 -10.63 -2.12 5.38
N ALA A 135 -10.03 -2.07 4.18
CA ALA A 135 -8.64 -2.43 3.98
C ALA A 135 -7.70 -1.48 4.75
N ARG A 136 -7.94 -0.16 4.71
CA ARG A 136 -7.15 0.80 5.48
C ARG A 136 -7.24 0.55 6.98
N LYS A 137 -8.44 0.26 7.50
CA LYS A 137 -8.65 -0.10 8.91
C LYS A 137 -7.85 -1.34 9.27
N ARG A 138 -7.96 -2.41 8.47
CA ARG A 138 -7.21 -3.66 8.69
C ARG A 138 -5.70 -3.42 8.65
N PHE A 139 -5.22 -2.65 7.68
CA PHE A 139 -3.80 -2.29 7.60
C PHE A 139 -3.33 -1.57 8.87
N GLY A 140 -4.08 -0.56 9.34
CA GLY A 140 -3.77 0.14 10.59
C GLY A 140 -3.82 -0.74 11.84
N GLU A 141 -4.65 -1.78 11.87
CA GLU A 141 -4.63 -2.78 12.94
C GLU A 141 -3.35 -3.63 12.92
N LEU A 142 -2.92 -4.07 11.74
CA LEU A 142 -1.71 -4.87 11.56
C LEU A 142 -0.43 -4.08 11.85
N THR A 143 -0.45 -2.76 11.65
CA THR A 143 0.72 -1.88 11.77
C THR A 143 0.71 -0.99 13.01
N ARG A 144 -0.24 -1.18 13.94
CA ARG A 144 -0.37 -0.36 15.18
C ARG A 144 0.89 -0.33 16.04
N GLY A 145 1.74 -1.35 15.96
CA GLY A 145 3.02 -1.46 16.68
C GLY A 145 4.25 -1.16 15.82
N ALA A 146 4.08 -0.57 14.64
CA ALA A 146 5.17 -0.32 13.72
C ALA A 146 6.18 0.68 14.29
N ILE A 147 7.42 0.55 13.87
CA ILE A 147 8.49 1.49 14.23
C ILE A 147 8.14 2.84 13.56
N PRO A 148 8.15 3.97 14.30
CA PRO A 148 7.94 5.27 13.70
C PRO A 148 8.90 5.50 12.53
N GLU A 149 8.43 6.15 11.46
CA GLU A 149 9.22 6.50 10.26
C GLU A 149 9.63 5.31 9.36
N PHE A 150 9.35 4.07 9.76
CA PHE A 150 9.64 2.88 8.94
C PHE A 150 8.40 2.48 8.13
N ASP A 151 8.61 2.04 6.89
CA ASP A 151 7.53 1.47 6.09
C ASP A 151 7.26 0.02 6.55
N PRO A 152 6.04 -0.28 7.05
CA PRO A 152 5.70 -1.63 7.49
C PRO A 152 5.60 -2.64 6.32
N LEU A 153 5.64 -2.19 5.07
CA LEU A 153 5.66 -3.05 3.87
C LEU A 153 7.06 -3.48 3.45
N TRP A 154 8.11 -3.03 4.15
CA TRP A 154 9.46 -3.52 3.92
C TRP A 154 9.60 -4.98 4.31
N GLY A 155 10.15 -5.78 3.39
CA GLY A 155 10.57 -7.14 3.71
C GLY A 155 11.75 -7.14 4.70
N ARG A 156 12.04 -8.31 5.27
CA ARG A 156 13.04 -8.48 6.33
C ARG A 156 14.39 -7.86 5.99
N THR A 157 14.91 -8.08 4.79
CA THR A 157 16.22 -7.56 4.37
C THR A 157 16.28 -6.04 4.40
N ARG A 158 15.26 -5.38 3.81
CA ARG A 158 15.19 -3.92 3.78
C ARG A 158 14.99 -3.34 5.17
N LEU A 159 14.14 -3.96 5.99
CA LEU A 159 13.96 -3.54 7.39
C LEU A 159 15.29 -3.57 8.17
N LEU A 160 16.08 -4.63 8.03
CA LEU A 160 17.38 -4.76 8.70
C LEU A 160 18.39 -3.69 8.25
N GLU A 161 18.42 -3.39 6.96
CA GLU A 161 19.25 -2.31 6.41
C GLU A 161 18.88 -0.97 7.04
N GLU A 162 17.59 -0.65 7.11
CA GLU A 162 17.10 0.63 7.64
C GLU A 162 17.27 0.73 9.15
N LEU A 163 17.14 -0.37 9.89
CA LEU A 163 17.49 -0.41 11.31
C LEU A 163 18.96 -0.03 11.52
N ARG A 164 19.87 -0.60 10.73
CA ARG A 164 21.29 -0.28 10.80
C ARG A 164 21.55 1.19 10.45
N ASN A 165 20.90 1.71 9.40
CA ASN A 165 21.01 3.12 9.00
C ASN A 165 20.51 4.07 10.11
N ALA A 166 19.46 3.67 10.83
CA ALA A 166 18.91 4.41 11.97
C ALA A 166 19.71 4.21 13.28
N GLY A 167 20.89 3.56 13.23
CA GLY A 167 21.78 3.41 14.38
C GLY A 167 21.45 2.24 15.32
N TYR A 168 20.50 1.36 14.96
CA TYR A 168 20.27 0.14 15.72
C TYR A 168 21.43 -0.85 15.52
N ARG A 169 21.90 -1.44 16.63
CA ARG A 169 22.95 -2.45 16.64
C ARG A 169 22.42 -3.78 17.14
N TYR A 170 22.97 -4.87 16.63
CA TYR A 170 22.66 -6.20 17.13
C TYR A 170 23.05 -6.31 18.61
N LYS A 171 22.09 -6.70 19.45
CA LYS A 171 22.28 -6.89 20.90
C LYS A 171 22.53 -8.37 21.24
N GLY A 172 21.85 -9.28 20.56
CA GLY A 172 21.90 -10.71 20.87
C GLY A 172 20.66 -11.47 20.39
N PRO A 173 20.60 -12.80 20.66
CA PRO A 173 19.40 -13.59 20.42
C PRO A 173 18.26 -13.18 21.36
N ALA A 174 17.02 -13.40 20.94
CA ALA A 174 15.87 -13.27 21.82
C ALA A 174 15.77 -14.47 22.77
N ASP A 175 15.26 -14.27 23.99
CA ASP A 175 15.22 -15.29 25.06
C ASP A 175 14.56 -16.61 24.65
N THR A 176 13.60 -16.57 23.71
CA THR A 176 12.91 -17.76 23.22
C THR A 176 13.66 -18.51 22.10
N GLY A 177 14.90 -18.13 21.79
CA GLY A 177 15.77 -18.75 20.78
C GLY A 177 15.31 -18.60 19.32
N GLN A 178 14.15 -17.98 19.07
CA GLN A 178 13.51 -17.90 17.74
C GLN A 178 13.60 -16.50 17.11
N GLY A 179 14.54 -15.68 17.53
CA GLY A 179 14.68 -14.33 16.99
C GLY A 179 15.94 -13.61 17.44
N VAL A 180 16.03 -12.35 17.03
CA VAL A 180 17.18 -11.47 17.25
C VAL A 180 16.71 -10.11 17.77
N ILE A 181 17.53 -9.50 18.62
CA ILE A 181 17.27 -8.20 19.23
C ILE A 181 18.24 -7.17 18.64
N TYR A 182 17.69 -6.05 18.18
CA TYR A 182 18.43 -4.85 17.80
C TYR A 182 18.10 -3.72 18.78
N ARG A 183 19.10 -2.95 19.21
CA ARG A 183 18.92 -1.82 20.14
C ARG A 183 19.55 -0.56 19.56
N ASN A 184 18.83 0.55 19.64
CA ASN A 184 19.40 1.87 19.46
C ASN A 184 19.70 2.45 20.84
N TYR A 185 20.99 2.56 21.17
CA TYR A 185 21.43 3.02 22.49
C TYR A 185 21.20 4.50 22.75
N ALA A 186 21.16 5.32 21.68
CA ALA A 186 20.93 6.76 21.82
C ALA A 186 19.47 7.06 22.20
N GLN A 187 18.53 6.27 21.70
CA GLN A 187 17.09 6.42 21.96
C GLN A 187 16.56 5.44 23.03
N ASP A 188 17.41 4.52 23.49
CA ASP A 188 17.06 3.38 24.33
C ASP A 188 15.87 2.53 23.81
N THR A 189 15.75 2.42 22.49
CA THR A 189 14.68 1.65 21.83
C THR A 189 15.17 0.27 21.40
N GLU A 190 14.28 -0.71 21.39
CA GLU A 190 14.58 -2.09 20.98
C GLU A 190 13.60 -2.59 19.91
N VAL A 191 14.14 -3.30 18.93
CA VAL A 191 13.38 -4.00 17.90
C VAL A 191 13.73 -5.47 17.97
N ARG A 192 12.73 -6.32 18.20
CA ARG A 192 12.91 -7.76 18.24
C ARG A 192 12.27 -8.38 17.02
N ILE A 193 13.07 -9.03 16.19
CA ILE A 193 12.62 -9.70 14.97
C ILE A 193 12.58 -11.20 15.26
N MET A 194 11.41 -11.79 15.11
CA MET A 194 11.12 -13.17 15.49
C MET A 194 10.65 -13.96 14.27
N ARG A 195 10.97 -15.25 14.25
CA ARG A 195 10.34 -16.21 13.34
C ARG A 195 8.95 -16.56 13.84
N ARG A 196 8.04 -16.83 12.89
CA ARG A 196 6.75 -17.46 13.17
C ARG A 196 7.00 -18.76 13.93
N PRO A 197 6.33 -18.98 15.08
CA PRO A 197 6.49 -20.24 15.80
C PRO A 197 6.01 -21.41 14.95
N ASN A 198 6.68 -22.56 15.07
CA ASN A 198 6.31 -23.80 14.39
C ASN A 198 5.23 -24.60 15.14
N ARG A 199 4.31 -23.92 15.83
CA ARG A 199 3.18 -24.55 16.53
C ARG A 199 1.88 -23.99 15.97
N GLU A 200 0.77 -24.68 16.22
CA GLU A 200 -0.52 -24.15 15.82
C GLU A 200 -0.82 -22.81 16.53
N PRO A 201 -1.56 -21.88 15.88
CA PRO A 201 -1.98 -20.65 16.53
C PRO A 201 -2.79 -21.00 17.78
N PRO A 202 -2.41 -20.52 18.98
CA PRO A 202 -3.25 -20.70 20.16
C PRO A 202 -4.61 -20.06 19.91
N LEU A 203 -5.64 -20.63 20.55
CA LEU A 203 -7.06 -20.23 20.55
C LEU A 203 -7.32 -18.71 20.46
N ARG A 204 -8.54 -18.34 20.02
CA ARG A 204 -9.18 -17.03 19.74
C ARG A 204 -8.53 -15.70 20.20
N ASN A 205 -7.71 -15.65 21.25
CA ASN A 205 -7.16 -14.43 21.85
C ASN A 205 -5.70 -14.13 21.48
N THR A 206 -5.05 -14.92 20.62
CA THR A 206 -3.67 -14.63 20.20
C THR A 206 -3.63 -13.49 19.18
N ASP A 207 -2.66 -12.59 19.31
CA ASP A 207 -2.41 -11.54 18.32
C ASP A 207 -2.14 -12.17 16.93
N PRO A 208 -3.00 -11.92 15.93
CA PRO A 208 -2.88 -12.56 14.62
C PRO A 208 -1.58 -12.18 13.92
N GLY A 209 -0.99 -11.00 14.18
CA GLY A 209 0.21 -10.53 13.50
C GLY A 209 1.40 -11.49 13.58
N LYS A 210 1.47 -12.29 14.65
CA LYS A 210 2.49 -13.32 14.87
C LYS A 210 2.41 -14.52 13.92
N TRP A 211 1.26 -14.73 13.28
CA TRP A 211 0.95 -15.95 12.52
C TRP A 211 0.74 -15.71 11.03
N LEU A 212 0.67 -14.45 10.60
CA LEU A 212 0.34 -14.11 9.21
C LEU A 212 1.51 -14.32 8.24
N MET A 213 2.75 -14.11 8.69
CA MET A 213 3.97 -14.15 7.86
C MET A 213 5.04 -15.06 8.45
N GLN A 214 6.12 -15.32 7.72
CA GLN A 214 7.25 -16.10 8.22
C GLN A 214 8.00 -15.38 9.36
N TYR A 215 8.05 -14.04 9.32
CA TYR A 215 8.67 -13.21 10.34
C TYR A 215 7.70 -12.13 10.83
N TYR A 216 7.92 -11.69 12.05
CA TYR A 216 7.27 -10.52 12.63
C TYR A 216 8.27 -9.78 13.50
N TYR A 217 7.97 -8.52 13.85
CA TYR A 217 8.74 -7.80 14.85
C TYR A 217 7.86 -7.21 15.95
N ARG A 218 8.53 -6.82 17.03
CA ARG A 218 7.95 -5.99 18.10
C ARG A 218 8.89 -4.84 18.38
N TYR A 219 8.32 -3.64 18.44
CA TYR A 219 9.03 -2.42 18.81
C TYR A 219 8.81 -2.09 20.28
N LYS A 220 9.87 -1.71 20.98
CA LYS A 220 9.85 -1.33 22.39
C LYS A 220 10.50 0.04 22.55
N VAL A 221 9.77 0.92 23.24
CA VAL A 221 10.20 2.26 23.63
C VAL A 221 10.56 2.22 25.12
N PRO A 222 11.50 3.06 25.60
CA PRO A 222 11.81 3.17 27.03
C PRO A 222 10.56 3.33 27.89
N ASN A 223 10.54 2.64 29.03
CA ASN A 223 9.46 2.74 30.03
C ASN A 223 8.05 2.40 29.51
N ARG A 224 7.92 1.76 28.34
CA ARG A 224 6.64 1.30 27.81
C ARG A 224 6.63 -0.21 27.64
N ARG A 225 5.44 -0.78 27.75
CA ARG A 225 5.20 -2.17 27.34
C ARG A 225 5.55 -2.31 25.86
N GLU A 226 6.13 -3.45 25.54
CA GLU A 226 6.46 -3.82 24.17
C GLU A 226 5.21 -3.78 23.28
N GLY A 227 5.36 -3.22 22.08
CA GLY A 227 4.29 -3.09 21.10
C GLY A 227 3.69 -4.43 20.64
N ARG A 228 2.63 -4.31 19.84
CA ARG A 228 1.98 -5.43 19.15
C ARG A 228 2.91 -6.09 18.14
N HIS A 229 2.54 -7.29 17.71
CA HIS A 229 3.27 -8.01 16.67
C HIS A 229 2.96 -7.38 15.32
N VAL A 230 3.99 -6.92 14.62
CA VAL A 230 3.86 -6.40 13.25
C VAL A 230 4.41 -7.46 12.29
N PRO A 231 3.57 -8.02 11.40
CA PRO A 231 4.04 -8.97 10.41
C PRO A 231 5.06 -8.31 9.47
N ILE A 232 6.09 -9.06 9.09
CA ILE A 232 7.05 -8.64 8.07
C ILE A 232 6.67 -9.37 6.79
N PRO A 233 6.34 -8.66 5.69
CA PRO A 233 6.08 -9.31 4.42
C PRO A 233 7.25 -10.21 4.02
N ASP A 234 6.92 -11.37 3.48
CA ASP A 234 7.92 -12.19 2.81
C ASP A 234 8.47 -11.36 1.62
N GLY A 235 9.77 -11.10 1.63
CA GLY A 235 10.44 -10.33 0.57
C GLY A 235 10.54 -11.14 -0.72
N GLN A 236 10.53 -10.46 -1.86
CA GLN A 236 11.17 -10.98 -3.07
C GLN A 236 12.68 -10.78 -2.99
#